data_AF-A0AAV6I4I8-F1
#
_entry.id   AF-A0AAV6I4I8-F1
#
_cell.length_a   1.000
_cell.length_b   1.000
_cell.length_c   1.000
_cell.angle_alpha   90.00
_cell.angle_beta   90.00
_cell.angle_gamma   90.00
#
_symmetry.space_group_name_H-M   'P 1'
#
loop_
_entity.id
_entity.type
_entity.pdbx_description
1 polymer ?
#
loop_
_entity_poly.entity_id
_entity_poly.type
_entity_poly.pdbx_seq_one_letter_code
_entity_poly.pdbx_strand_id
1 'polypeptide(L)'
;MGEDLEKPLLGPENFNREGIDLERLPLDEVFEQLRTSKAGLTSEDAEARLKIFGPNKLEEKPENKFLKFLSFMWNPLSWVMEAAAVMAIALANGGGQGPDWQDFVGIICLLIINSTISFIEENNAGNAAASLMARLAPKTKSALTGESLPVTKRTGDEVYSGSTCKQGEIEAVVIATGVHSFFGKAAHLVDSTEVVGHFQQILNLSEEKEEIAGKVHAIIDKFAERGLRSLGVAIQEVPEKSKDSPGGPWKFCGLLPLFDPPRHDSAETIRRALNLGVCVKMITGDQLAIAKETGRRLGMGTNMYPSSSLLGRQRDENEVLPVDELIEKADGFAGVFPEHKYEIVKILQEKKHIVGMTGDGVNDAPALKKADIGIAVADATDAARSASDIVLTEPGLSVIISAVLTSRAIFQRMKNYTVQYYSFLFA
;
A
#
# COMPACT_ATOMS: atom_id res chain seq x y z
N MET A 1 11.82 -47.64 6.75
CA MET A 1 10.75 -47.09 5.91
C MET A 1 11.40 -46.22 4.84
N GLY A 2 11.95 -46.84 3.79
CA GLY A 2 12.76 -46.18 2.78
C GLY A 2 12.48 -46.70 1.37
N GLU A 3 11.21 -46.83 1.00
CA GLU A 3 10.81 -47.42 -0.30
C GLU A 3 9.62 -46.73 -0.99
N ASP A 4 9.26 -45.49 -0.65
CA ASP A 4 8.16 -44.79 -1.35
C ASP A 4 8.53 -43.38 -1.91
N LEU A 5 9.82 -43.07 -2.04
CA LEU A 5 10.30 -41.81 -2.64
C LEU A 5 10.54 -41.89 -4.17
N GLU A 6 10.32 -43.04 -4.81
CA GLU A 6 10.57 -43.25 -6.25
C GLU A 6 9.32 -43.15 -7.15
N LYS A 7 8.15 -42.80 -6.61
CA LYS A 7 6.94 -42.60 -7.45
C LYS A 7 6.77 -41.13 -7.80
N PRO A 8 6.98 -40.70 -9.07
CA PRO A 8 6.48 -39.42 -9.49
C PRO A 8 4.94 -39.51 -9.50
N LEU A 9 4.26 -38.40 -9.18
CA LEU A 9 2.93 -37.97 -9.68
C LEU A 9 2.23 -37.06 -8.67
N LEU A 10 2.38 -35.76 -8.86
CA LEU A 10 1.32 -34.81 -8.52
C LEU A 10 0.24 -34.95 -9.61
N GLY A 11 -0.80 -35.75 -9.33
CA GLY A 11 -2.08 -35.59 -10.02
C GLY A 11 -2.78 -34.33 -9.50
N PRO A 12 -3.50 -33.56 -10.34
CA PRO A 12 -4.14 -32.29 -9.97
C PRO A 12 -5.21 -32.40 -8.87
N GLU A 13 -5.58 -33.62 -8.46
CA GLU A 13 -6.77 -33.88 -7.64
C GLU A 13 -6.48 -34.07 -6.14
N ASN A 14 -5.22 -34.19 -5.73
CA ASN A 14 -4.85 -34.49 -4.34
C ASN A 14 -4.12 -33.37 -3.59
N PHE A 15 -3.90 -32.20 -4.20
CA PHE A 15 -3.41 -31.04 -3.47
C PHE A 15 -4.61 -30.26 -2.93
N ASN A 16 -5.02 -30.53 -1.69
CA ASN A 16 -6.08 -29.78 -1.04
C ASN A 16 -5.56 -28.35 -0.77
N ARG A 17 -5.89 -27.43 -1.68
CA ARG A 17 -5.37 -26.05 -1.70
C ARG A 17 -5.94 -25.17 -0.59
N GLU A 18 -7.02 -25.61 0.04
CA GLU A 18 -7.74 -24.86 1.07
C GLU A 18 -7.70 -25.65 2.38
N GLY A 19 -7.00 -25.09 3.38
CA GLY A 19 -7.14 -25.53 4.78
C GLY A 19 -5.89 -26.05 5.47
N ILE A 20 -4.73 -26.15 4.81
CA ILE A 20 -3.48 -26.50 5.50
C ILE A 20 -2.57 -25.28 5.55
N ASP A 21 -2.39 -24.76 6.76
CA ASP A 21 -1.42 -23.72 7.07
C ASP A 21 -0.02 -24.33 7.18
N LEU A 22 0.68 -24.43 6.05
CA LEU A 22 2.06 -24.89 5.95
C LEU A 22 3.04 -24.01 6.75
N GLU A 23 2.62 -22.81 7.18
CA GLU A 23 3.46 -21.82 7.85
C GLU A 23 3.78 -22.21 9.30
N ARG A 24 2.99 -23.10 9.91
CA ARG A 24 3.12 -23.50 11.31
C ARG A 24 3.55 -24.96 11.51
N LEU A 25 3.81 -25.69 10.43
CA LEU A 25 4.18 -27.10 10.50
C LEU A 25 5.69 -27.29 10.67
N PRO A 26 6.14 -28.33 11.40
CA PRO A 26 7.55 -28.66 11.49
C PRO A 26 8.10 -29.07 10.11
N LEU A 27 9.38 -28.79 9.87
CA LEU A 27 10.02 -28.93 8.56
C LEU A 27 9.89 -30.35 7.96
N ASP A 28 9.88 -31.39 8.79
CA ASP A 28 9.74 -32.77 8.34
C ASP A 28 8.33 -33.05 7.78
N GLU A 29 7.28 -32.47 8.35
CA GLU A 29 5.91 -32.55 7.83
C GLU A 29 5.75 -31.71 6.56
N VAL A 30 6.45 -30.57 6.46
CA VAL A 30 6.50 -29.76 5.23
C VAL A 30 7.13 -30.56 4.10
N PHE A 31 8.21 -31.31 4.36
CA PHE A 31 8.83 -32.20 3.38
C PHE A 31 7.88 -33.31 2.92
N GLU A 32 7.10 -33.89 3.84
CA GLU A 32 6.11 -34.92 3.52
C GLU A 32 4.95 -34.37 2.68
N GLN A 33 4.41 -33.20 3.04
CA GLN A 33 3.28 -32.59 2.34
C GLN A 33 3.66 -32.03 0.97
N LEU A 34 4.83 -31.38 0.86
CA LEU A 34 5.35 -30.90 -0.42
C LEU A 34 6.06 -32.00 -1.21
N ARG A 35 6.15 -33.22 -0.64
CA ARG A 35 6.88 -34.39 -1.16
C ARG A 35 8.21 -33.98 -1.76
N THR A 36 9.03 -33.32 -0.95
CA THR A 36 10.37 -32.85 -1.31
C THR A 36 11.37 -33.31 -0.26
N SER A 37 12.65 -33.28 -0.60
CA SER A 37 13.72 -33.80 0.25
C SER A 37 14.71 -32.69 0.59
N LYS A 38 15.55 -32.94 1.60
CA LYS A 38 16.68 -32.04 1.92
C LYS A 38 17.68 -31.89 0.77
N ALA A 39 17.71 -32.84 -0.18
CA ALA A 39 18.54 -32.76 -1.39
C ALA A 39 17.88 -31.96 -2.53
N GLY A 40 16.66 -31.44 -2.32
CA GLY A 40 15.90 -30.70 -3.33
C GLY A 40 15.01 -31.60 -4.19
N LEU A 41 14.66 -31.07 -5.37
CA LEU A 41 13.82 -31.73 -6.38
C LEU A 41 14.69 -32.23 -7.55
N THR A 42 14.23 -33.29 -8.21
CA THR A 42 14.81 -33.72 -9.48
C THR A 42 14.41 -32.75 -10.60
N SER A 43 15.19 -32.68 -11.68
CA SER A 43 14.87 -31.86 -12.85
C SER A 43 13.51 -32.24 -13.47
N GLU A 44 13.17 -33.53 -13.45
CA GLU A 44 11.90 -34.04 -13.98
C GLU A 44 10.71 -33.59 -13.12
N ASP A 45 10.83 -33.64 -11.79
CA ASP A 45 9.80 -33.15 -10.87
C ASP A 45 9.63 -31.63 -10.97
N ALA A 46 10.72 -30.89 -11.15
CA ALA A 46 10.68 -29.44 -11.33
C ALA A 46 9.93 -29.06 -12.61
N GLU A 47 10.17 -29.76 -13.73
CA GLU A 47 9.49 -29.51 -15.00
C GLU A 47 8.00 -29.90 -14.93
N ALA A 48 7.68 -31.00 -14.25
CA ALA A 48 6.29 -31.40 -13.99
C ALA A 48 5.55 -30.34 -13.16
N ARG A 49 6.17 -29.80 -12.10
CA ARG A 49 5.59 -28.72 -11.29
C ARG A 49 5.44 -27.42 -12.08
N LEU A 50 6.39 -27.08 -12.95
CA LEU A 50 6.29 -25.89 -13.80
C LEU A 50 5.09 -25.96 -14.75
N LYS A 51 4.77 -27.15 -15.29
CA LYS A 51 3.59 -27.37 -16.13
C LYS A 51 2.27 -27.26 -15.36
N ILE A 52 2.27 -27.61 -14.07
CA ILE A 52 1.07 -27.60 -13.21
C ILE A 52 0.81 -26.21 -12.60
N PHE A 53 1.85 -25.58 -12.05
CA PHE A 53 1.73 -24.31 -11.31
C PHE A 53 2.00 -23.08 -12.16
N GLY A 54 2.59 -23.25 -13.35
CA GLY A 54 3.00 -22.14 -14.20
C GLY A 54 4.29 -21.46 -13.72
N PRO A 55 4.79 -20.48 -14.50
CA PRO A 55 5.99 -19.74 -14.16
C PRO A 55 5.78 -18.89 -12.90
N ASN A 56 6.81 -18.81 -12.04
CA ASN A 56 6.83 -17.90 -10.89
C ASN A 56 7.10 -16.46 -11.33
N LYS A 57 6.20 -15.90 -12.15
CA LYS A 57 6.22 -14.52 -12.63
C LYS A 57 4.81 -13.95 -12.52
N LEU A 58 4.69 -12.68 -12.16
CA LEU A 58 3.41 -11.97 -12.29
C LEU A 58 3.00 -11.95 -13.76
N GLU A 59 1.72 -12.22 -14.03
CA GLU A 59 1.18 -12.22 -15.40
C GLU A 59 1.31 -10.82 -16.02
N GLU A 60 2.31 -10.65 -16.88
CA GLU A 60 2.35 -9.52 -17.81
C GLU A 60 1.46 -9.89 -18.99
N LYS A 61 0.38 -9.14 -19.22
CA LYS A 61 -0.43 -9.31 -20.44
C LYS A 61 0.42 -8.83 -21.63
N PRO A 62 0.82 -9.72 -22.57
CA PRO A 62 1.55 -9.26 -23.74
C PRO A 62 0.61 -8.43 -24.62
N GLU A 63 0.84 -7.12 -24.69
CA GLU A 63 0.12 -6.25 -25.61
C GLU A 63 0.76 -6.27 -27.00
N ASN A 64 0.02 -6.79 -27.99
CA ASN A 64 0.42 -6.71 -29.38
C ASN A 64 0.16 -5.29 -29.92
N LYS A 65 1.22 -4.57 -30.30
CA LYS A 65 1.15 -3.17 -30.76
C LYS A 65 0.19 -2.96 -31.94
N PHE A 66 0.08 -3.94 -32.83
CA PHE A 66 -0.85 -3.87 -33.98
C PHE A 66 -2.32 -4.01 -33.55
N LEU A 67 -2.61 -4.92 -32.62
CA LEU A 67 -3.97 -5.07 -32.05
C LEU A 67 -4.37 -3.82 -31.25
N LYS A 68 -3.41 -3.20 -30.56
CA LYS A 68 -3.60 -1.92 -29.88
C LYS A 68 -3.88 -0.78 -30.87
N PHE A 69 -3.18 -0.75 -32.01
CA PHE A 69 -3.50 0.18 -33.10
C PHE A 69 -4.93 -0.01 -33.60
N LEU A 70 -5.32 -1.26 -33.86
CA LEU A 70 -6.66 -1.58 -34.38
C LEU A 70 -7.77 -1.28 -33.36
N SER A 71 -7.50 -1.38 -32.05
CA SER A 71 -8.48 -1.00 -31.03
C SER A 71 -8.78 0.50 -31.02
N PHE A 72 -7.85 1.37 -31.48
CA PHE A 72 -8.14 2.81 -31.63
C PHE A 72 -9.14 3.12 -32.75
N MET A 73 -9.28 2.20 -33.72
CA MET A 73 -10.32 2.31 -34.74
C MET A 73 -11.69 1.87 -34.21
N TRP A 74 -11.75 1.18 -33.08
CA TRP A 74 -12.95 0.53 -32.56
C TRP A 74 -13.56 1.26 -31.36
N ASN A 75 -13.72 2.58 -31.48
CA ASN A 75 -14.43 3.39 -30.49
C ASN A 75 -15.85 3.74 -30.99
N PRO A 76 -16.81 4.05 -30.11
CA PRO A 76 -18.20 4.32 -30.51
C PRO A 76 -18.35 5.45 -31.54
N LEU A 77 -17.45 6.44 -31.53
CA LEU A 77 -17.45 7.55 -32.50
C LEU A 77 -16.96 7.07 -33.89
N SER A 78 -15.93 6.23 -33.92
CA SER A 78 -15.43 5.60 -35.14
C SER A 78 -16.47 4.69 -35.77
N TRP A 79 -17.31 3.98 -34.99
CA TRP A 79 -18.43 3.21 -35.53
C TRP A 79 -19.45 4.09 -36.27
N VAL A 80 -19.75 5.28 -35.73
CA VAL A 80 -20.64 6.23 -36.41
C VAL A 80 -20.02 6.71 -37.72
N MET A 81 -18.72 6.99 -37.74
CA MET A 81 -17.99 7.38 -38.94
C MET A 81 -17.90 6.25 -39.98
N GLU A 82 -17.70 5.00 -39.53
CA GLU A 82 -17.68 3.82 -40.39
C GLU A 82 -19.07 3.54 -40.99
N ALA A 83 -20.13 3.68 -40.18
CA ALA A 83 -21.51 3.61 -40.67
C ALA A 83 -21.79 4.72 -41.70
N ALA A 84 -21.28 5.94 -41.50
CA ALA A 84 -21.38 7.03 -42.48
C ALA A 84 -20.63 6.72 -43.78
N ALA A 85 -19.44 6.13 -43.70
CA ALA A 85 -18.68 5.69 -44.86
C ALA A 85 -19.41 4.59 -45.66
N VAL A 86 -19.95 3.57 -44.97
CA VAL A 86 -20.74 2.50 -45.60
C VAL A 86 -22.03 3.06 -46.21
N MET A 87 -22.69 3.99 -45.53
CA MET A 87 -23.90 4.65 -46.01
C MET A 87 -23.65 5.47 -47.28
N ALA A 88 -22.49 6.13 -47.41
CA ALA A 88 -22.11 6.86 -48.62
C ALA A 88 -22.05 5.95 -49.85
N ILE A 89 -21.55 4.72 -49.71
CA ILE A 89 -21.55 3.72 -50.80
C ILE A 89 -22.95 3.13 -51.03
N ALA A 90 -23.65 2.77 -49.94
CA ALA A 90 -24.92 2.06 -50.01
C ALA A 90 -26.06 2.90 -50.58
N LEU A 91 -26.17 4.18 -50.20
CA LEU A 91 -27.18 5.10 -50.71
C LEU A 91 -26.93 5.53 -52.16
N ALA A 92 -25.65 5.63 -52.56
CA ALA A 92 -25.31 6.00 -53.92
C ALA A 92 -25.71 4.93 -54.96
N ASN A 93 -25.77 3.65 -54.56
CA ASN A 93 -26.25 2.56 -55.44
C ASN A 93 -27.78 2.59 -55.72
N GLY A 94 -28.56 3.44 -55.05
CA GLY A 94 -30.02 3.52 -55.21
C GLY A 94 -30.53 4.62 -56.15
N GLY A 95 -29.69 5.60 -56.53
CA GLY A 95 -30.13 6.87 -57.12
C GLY A 95 -29.70 7.15 -58.58
N GLY A 96 -29.03 6.23 -59.27
CA GLY A 96 -28.59 6.43 -60.66
C GLY A 96 -27.43 7.43 -60.85
N GLN A 97 -26.93 8.03 -59.78
CA GLN A 97 -25.60 8.65 -59.72
C GLN A 97 -24.59 7.60 -59.24
N GLY A 98 -23.34 7.69 -59.72
CA GLY A 98 -22.30 6.72 -59.34
C GLY A 98 -21.97 6.78 -57.84
N PRO A 99 -21.40 5.70 -57.27
CA PRO A 99 -20.93 5.69 -55.88
C PRO A 99 -19.97 6.84 -55.56
N ASP A 100 -20.23 7.57 -54.46
CA ASP A 100 -19.37 8.62 -53.91
C ASP A 100 -18.13 8.03 -53.24
N TRP A 101 -17.27 7.43 -54.06
CA TRP A 101 -15.99 6.87 -53.64
C TRP A 101 -15.07 7.91 -53.00
N GLN A 102 -15.22 9.19 -53.36
CA GLN A 102 -14.40 10.27 -52.82
C GLN A 102 -14.68 10.50 -51.33
N ASP A 103 -15.95 10.52 -50.92
CA ASP A 103 -16.35 10.69 -49.51
C ASP A 103 -16.01 9.46 -48.68
N PHE A 104 -16.22 8.25 -49.22
CA PHE A 104 -15.80 7.01 -48.57
C PHE A 104 -14.29 6.98 -48.30
N VAL A 105 -13.47 7.24 -49.32
CA VAL A 105 -12.01 7.27 -49.18
C VAL A 105 -11.59 8.39 -48.24
N GLY A 106 -12.24 9.57 -48.30
CA GLY A 106 -12.00 10.67 -47.38
C GLY A 106 -12.23 10.31 -45.91
N ILE A 107 -13.35 9.66 -45.60
CA ILE A 107 -13.69 9.21 -44.23
C ILE A 107 -12.70 8.13 -43.74
N ILE A 108 -12.36 7.16 -44.58
CA ILE A 108 -11.37 6.12 -44.25
C ILE A 108 -10.00 6.75 -43.97
N CYS A 109 -9.55 7.69 -44.82
CA CYS A 109 -8.30 8.41 -44.59
C CYS A 109 -8.33 9.21 -43.29
N LEU A 110 -9.44 9.88 -42.95
CA LEU A 110 -9.60 10.61 -41.70
C LEU A 110 -9.52 9.67 -40.48
N LEU A 111 -10.15 8.50 -40.54
CA LEU A 111 -10.06 7.48 -39.51
C LEU A 111 -8.62 6.99 -39.32
N ILE A 112 -7.92 6.70 -40.41
CA ILE A 112 -6.50 6.27 -40.36
C ILE A 112 -5.63 7.37 -39.75
N ILE A 113 -5.81 8.64 -40.14
CA ILE A 113 -5.04 9.76 -39.59
C ILE A 113 -5.33 9.91 -38.09
N ASN A 114 -6.60 9.89 -37.67
CA ASN A 114 -7.00 10.03 -36.28
C ASN A 114 -6.43 8.88 -35.41
N SER A 115 -6.53 7.64 -35.89
CA SER A 115 -5.94 6.47 -35.22
C SER A 115 -4.42 6.54 -35.18
N THR A 116 -3.77 7.07 -36.21
CA THR A 116 -2.31 7.25 -36.23
C THR A 116 -1.86 8.27 -35.18
N ILE A 117 -2.52 9.43 -35.11
CA ILE A 117 -2.23 10.44 -34.08
C ILE A 117 -2.45 9.86 -32.69
N SER A 118 -3.61 9.23 -32.46
CA SER A 118 -3.95 8.60 -31.18
C SER A 118 -2.93 7.54 -30.76
N PHE A 119 -2.49 6.71 -31.70
CA PHE A 119 -1.50 5.67 -31.44
C PHE A 119 -0.11 6.24 -31.11
N ILE A 120 0.32 7.30 -31.82
CA ILE A 120 1.60 7.96 -31.55
C ILE A 120 1.56 8.64 -30.18
N GLU A 121 0.48 9.35 -29.84
CA GLU A 121 0.32 10.00 -28.54
C GLU A 121 0.28 8.97 -27.41
N GLU A 122 -0.51 7.90 -27.55
CA GLU A 122 -0.57 6.83 -26.54
C GLU A 122 0.80 6.16 -26.37
N ASN A 123 1.52 5.86 -27.45
CA ASN A 123 2.81 5.19 -27.35
C ASN A 123 3.87 6.13 -26.74
N ASN A 124 3.81 7.43 -27.03
CA ASN A 124 4.70 8.41 -26.41
C ASN A 124 4.38 8.59 -24.91
N ALA A 125 3.10 8.74 -24.56
CA ALA A 125 2.65 8.81 -23.18
C ALA A 125 2.97 7.52 -22.41
N GLY A 126 2.80 6.37 -23.03
CA GLY A 126 3.13 5.05 -22.50
C GLY A 126 4.63 4.88 -22.27
N ASN A 127 5.49 5.34 -23.19
CA ASN A 127 6.95 5.34 -22.99
C ASN A 127 7.38 6.27 -21.84
N ALA A 128 6.77 7.45 -21.74
CA ALA A 128 7.00 8.37 -20.62
C ALA A 128 6.55 7.73 -19.29
N ALA A 129 5.38 7.11 -19.26
CA ALA A 129 4.86 6.38 -18.10
C ALA A 129 5.75 5.18 -17.74
N ALA A 130 6.25 4.42 -18.72
CA ALA A 130 7.15 3.30 -18.49
C ALA A 130 8.47 3.75 -17.84
N SER A 131 9.01 4.91 -18.24
CA SER A 131 10.20 5.49 -17.60
C SER A 131 9.94 5.87 -16.14
N LEU A 132 8.71 6.29 -15.82
CA LEU A 132 8.26 6.58 -14.46
C LEU A 132 8.07 5.29 -13.65
N MET A 133 7.44 4.28 -14.24
CA MET A 133 7.29 2.95 -13.63
C MET A 133 8.64 2.28 -13.36
N ALA A 134 9.63 2.43 -14.25
CA ALA A 134 10.99 1.94 -14.03
C ALA A 134 11.70 2.63 -12.85
N ARG A 135 11.34 3.89 -12.53
CA ARG A 135 11.82 4.58 -11.32
C ARG A 135 11.11 4.10 -10.06
N LEU A 136 9.85 3.69 -10.18
CA LEU A 136 9.02 3.13 -9.10
C LEU A 136 9.30 1.65 -8.85
N ALA A 137 9.90 0.94 -9.81
CA ALA A 137 10.28 -0.45 -9.67
C ALA A 137 11.14 -0.61 -8.40
N PRO A 138 10.78 -1.55 -7.51
CA PRO A 138 11.36 -1.65 -6.17
C PRO A 138 12.88 -1.84 -6.26
N LYS A 139 13.63 -0.88 -5.71
CA LYS A 139 15.11 -0.90 -5.76
C LYS A 139 15.76 -1.62 -4.58
N THR A 140 15.08 -1.86 -3.46
CA THR A 140 15.69 -2.48 -2.25
C THR A 140 14.66 -2.92 -1.18
N LYS A 141 14.62 -4.20 -0.76
CA LYS A 141 15.39 -4.90 0.34
C LYS A 141 14.79 -4.93 1.78
N SER A 142 13.54 -4.56 2.03
CA SER A 142 12.86 -4.88 3.32
C SER A 142 11.35 -5.03 3.13
N ALA A 143 10.95 -6.04 2.36
CA ALA A 143 9.68 -6.00 1.65
C ALA A 143 8.44 -6.43 2.46
N LEU A 144 8.58 -6.95 3.70
CA LEU A 144 7.44 -7.65 4.33
C LEU A 144 7.12 -7.28 5.79
N THR A 145 8.10 -7.06 6.66
CA THR A 145 7.81 -6.83 8.09
C THR A 145 7.77 -5.35 8.48
N GLY A 146 8.20 -4.44 7.60
CA GLY A 146 8.34 -3.02 7.92
C GLY A 146 9.46 -2.70 8.90
N GLU A 147 10.22 -3.71 9.35
CA GLU A 147 11.37 -3.50 10.22
C GLU A 147 12.58 -3.01 9.41
N SER A 148 13.23 -1.96 9.91
CA SER A 148 14.41 -1.37 9.27
C SER A 148 15.68 -2.20 9.49
N LEU A 149 15.67 -3.06 10.50
CA LEU A 149 16.81 -3.92 10.85
C LEU A 149 16.63 -5.32 10.23
N PRO A 150 17.71 -5.93 9.72
CA PRO A 150 17.66 -7.29 9.22
C PRO A 150 17.33 -8.26 10.36
N VAL A 151 16.27 -9.06 10.18
CA VAL A 151 15.87 -10.11 11.12
C VAL A 151 16.71 -11.37 10.87
N THR A 152 17.29 -11.92 11.94
CA THR A 152 18.00 -13.20 11.87
C THR A 152 17.00 -14.34 11.74
N LYS A 153 17.14 -15.15 10.69
CA LYS A 153 16.32 -16.35 10.44
C LYS A 153 17.12 -17.62 10.74
N ARG A 154 16.48 -18.59 11.38
CA ARG A 154 17.01 -19.91 11.74
C ARG A 154 16.31 -21.00 10.90
N THR A 155 16.86 -22.21 10.94
CA THR A 155 16.26 -23.36 10.26
C THR A 155 14.86 -23.63 10.78
N GLY A 156 13.87 -23.69 9.87
CA GLY A 156 12.45 -23.82 10.20
C GLY A 156 11.70 -22.49 10.22
N ASP A 157 12.41 -21.35 10.21
CA ASP A 157 11.76 -20.04 10.11
C ASP A 157 11.33 -19.75 8.67
N GLU A 158 10.20 -19.07 8.54
CA GLU A 158 9.65 -18.62 7.27
C GLU A 158 10.43 -17.45 6.65
N VAL A 159 10.47 -17.42 5.33
CA VAL A 159 11.01 -16.32 4.51
C VAL A 159 10.06 -16.01 3.37
N TYR A 160 9.90 -14.73 3.06
CA TYR A 160 8.89 -14.28 2.12
C TYR A 160 9.47 -13.81 0.78
N SER A 161 8.71 -14.03 -0.30
CA SER A 161 9.03 -13.53 -1.65
C SER A 161 9.23 -12.02 -1.67
N GLY A 162 10.38 -11.55 -2.17
CA GLY A 162 10.78 -10.14 -2.15
C GLY A 162 11.76 -9.78 -1.02
N SER A 163 12.00 -10.68 -0.07
CA SER A 163 13.05 -10.52 0.95
C SER A 163 14.44 -10.73 0.34
N THR A 164 15.44 -9.99 0.83
CA THR A 164 16.83 -10.14 0.38
C THR A 164 17.75 -10.52 1.52
N CYS A 165 18.55 -11.58 1.33
CA CYS A 165 19.59 -11.96 2.28
C CYS A 165 20.63 -10.84 2.40
N LYS A 166 20.86 -10.34 3.63
CA LYS A 166 21.87 -9.30 3.92
C LYS A 166 23.21 -9.91 4.33
N GLN A 167 23.18 -11.03 5.06
CA GLN A 167 24.35 -11.74 5.57
C GLN A 167 24.05 -13.23 5.65
N GLY A 168 25.05 -14.06 5.35
CA GLY A 168 24.94 -15.52 5.37
C GLY A 168 24.34 -16.11 4.09
N GLU A 169 24.14 -17.42 4.12
CA GLU A 169 23.54 -18.22 3.06
C GLU A 169 22.45 -19.09 3.68
N ILE A 170 21.35 -19.27 2.96
CA ILE A 170 20.23 -20.10 3.40
C ILE A 170 19.81 -21.01 2.25
N GLU A 171 19.38 -22.21 2.60
CA GLU A 171 18.62 -23.09 1.74
C GLU A 171 17.17 -23.08 2.24
N ALA A 172 16.21 -22.96 1.33
CA ALA A 172 14.80 -22.80 1.68
C ALA A 172 13.91 -23.64 0.76
N VAL A 173 12.79 -24.08 1.30
CA VAL A 173 11.75 -24.79 0.55
C VAL A 173 10.65 -23.80 0.19
N VAL A 174 10.31 -23.71 -1.09
CA VAL A 174 9.26 -22.80 -1.57
C VAL A 174 7.88 -23.39 -1.27
N ILE A 175 7.13 -22.72 -0.40
CA ILE A 175 5.77 -23.14 0.01
C ILE A 175 4.66 -22.55 -0.89
N ALA A 176 4.90 -21.39 -1.51
CA ALA A 176 3.92 -20.70 -2.36
C ALA A 176 4.60 -19.85 -3.45
N THR A 177 3.97 -19.74 -4.63
CA THR A 177 4.49 -19.04 -5.81
C THR A 177 3.51 -17.99 -6.35
N GLY A 178 4.02 -16.98 -7.06
CA GLY A 178 3.22 -15.96 -7.76
C GLY A 178 2.17 -15.28 -6.88
N VAL A 179 0.91 -15.27 -7.37
CA VAL A 179 -0.26 -14.68 -6.69
C VAL A 179 -0.62 -15.36 -5.36
N HIS A 180 -0.12 -16.58 -5.11
CA HIS A 180 -0.38 -17.33 -3.89
C HIS A 180 0.64 -17.07 -2.78
N SER A 181 1.74 -16.37 -3.08
CA SER A 181 2.71 -15.92 -2.08
C SER A 181 2.12 -14.84 -1.17
N PHE A 182 2.72 -14.63 0.01
CA PHE A 182 2.33 -13.55 0.92
C PHE A 182 2.28 -12.20 0.19
N PHE A 183 3.24 -11.90 -0.69
CA PHE A 183 3.24 -10.67 -1.50
C PHE A 183 2.04 -10.54 -2.44
N GLY A 184 1.53 -11.66 -2.98
CA GLY A 184 0.30 -11.70 -3.80
C GLY A 184 -0.99 -11.64 -2.97
N LYS A 185 -0.96 -12.16 -1.73
CA LYS A 185 -2.08 -12.14 -0.77
C LYS A 185 -2.07 -10.94 0.18
N ALA A 186 -1.07 -10.06 0.12
CA ALA A 186 -0.79 -8.96 1.06
C ALA A 186 -1.87 -7.85 1.12
N ALA A 187 -3.10 -8.13 0.67
CA ALA A 187 -4.26 -7.31 0.95
C ALA A 187 -5.04 -7.77 2.20
N HIS A 188 -4.73 -8.93 2.82
CA HIS A 188 -5.65 -9.53 3.79
C HIS A 188 -5.15 -9.88 5.19
N LEU A 189 -3.88 -9.72 5.54
CA LEU A 189 -3.39 -10.07 6.87
C LEU A 189 -2.54 -8.93 7.46
N VAL A 190 -3.20 -8.10 8.27
CA VAL A 190 -2.52 -7.39 9.36
C VAL A 190 -2.95 -8.14 10.62
N ASP A 191 -2.00 -8.83 11.23
CA ASP A 191 -2.24 -9.61 12.44
C ASP A 191 -2.43 -8.65 13.60
N SER A 192 -3.61 -8.70 14.21
CA SER A 192 -4.05 -7.82 15.28
C SER A 192 -3.38 -8.25 16.58
N THR A 193 -2.14 -7.83 16.78
CA THR A 193 -1.54 -7.81 18.11
C THR A 193 -1.76 -6.43 18.69
N GLU A 194 -2.49 -6.37 19.82
CA GLU A 194 -2.55 -5.16 20.65
C GLU A 194 -1.11 -4.78 21.05
N VAL A 195 -0.53 -3.82 20.33
CA VAL A 195 0.82 -3.33 20.65
C VAL A 195 0.70 -2.52 21.93
N VAL A 196 0.93 -3.20 23.05
CA VAL A 196 1.22 -2.58 24.34
C VAL A 196 2.36 -1.59 24.12
N GLY A 197 2.18 -0.33 24.52
CA GLY A 197 3.17 0.73 24.27
C GLY A 197 4.58 0.30 24.68
N HIS A 198 5.58 0.56 23.84
CA HIS A 198 6.94 0.02 23.97
C HIS A 198 7.58 0.22 25.37
N PHE A 199 7.25 1.28 26.09
CA PHE A 199 7.78 1.49 27.45
C PHE A 199 7.11 0.57 28.49
N GLN A 200 5.82 0.26 28.31
CA GLN A 200 5.06 -0.59 29.23
C GLN A 200 5.57 -2.03 29.13
N GLN A 201 6.00 -2.46 27.94
CA GLN A 201 6.74 -3.72 27.76
C GLN A 201 8.02 -3.74 28.59
N ILE A 202 8.84 -2.68 28.54
CA ILE A 202 10.09 -2.59 29.33
C ILE A 202 9.80 -2.53 30.84
N LEU A 203 8.74 -1.82 31.25
CA LEU A 203 8.34 -1.75 32.66
C LEU A 203 7.85 -3.11 33.18
N ASN A 204 7.12 -3.87 32.36
CA ASN A 204 6.63 -5.21 32.69
C ASN A 204 7.75 -6.24 32.83
N LEU A 205 8.92 -6.00 32.22
CA LEU A 205 10.11 -6.86 32.39
C LEU A 205 10.82 -6.63 33.72
N SER A 206 10.60 -5.49 34.38
CA SER A 206 11.32 -5.13 35.61
C SER A 206 10.65 -5.67 36.87
N GLU A 207 11.45 -6.12 37.83
CA GLU A 207 11.00 -6.69 39.10
C GLU A 207 10.34 -5.63 40.01
N GLU A 208 10.81 -4.38 39.95
CA GLU A 208 10.35 -3.24 40.77
C GLU A 208 9.14 -2.48 40.15
N LYS A 209 8.32 -3.16 39.32
CA LYS A 209 7.28 -2.51 38.50
C LYS A 209 6.28 -1.67 39.32
N GLU A 210 5.83 -2.18 40.46
CA GLU A 210 4.73 -1.57 41.24
C GLU A 210 5.18 -0.28 41.95
N GLU A 211 6.45 -0.20 42.34
CA GLU A 211 7.00 0.97 43.04
C GLU A 211 7.41 2.09 42.07
N ILE A 212 7.93 1.73 40.89
CA ILE A 212 8.45 2.71 39.92
C ILE A 212 7.37 3.17 38.93
N ALA A 213 6.33 2.37 38.66
CA ALA A 213 5.30 2.67 37.67
C ALA A 213 4.71 4.08 37.83
N GLY A 214 4.29 4.46 39.04
CA GLY A 214 3.69 5.77 39.29
C GLY A 214 4.62 6.95 38.96
N LYS A 215 5.91 6.84 39.31
CA LYS A 215 6.91 7.88 38.99
C LYS A 215 7.21 7.94 37.49
N VAL A 216 7.30 6.78 36.85
CA VAL A 216 7.54 6.65 35.40
C VAL A 216 6.40 7.27 34.61
N HIS A 217 5.15 6.93 34.93
CA HIS A 217 3.98 7.51 34.29
C HIS A 217 3.96 9.04 34.41
N ALA A 218 4.21 9.59 35.60
CA ALA A 218 4.25 11.04 35.79
C ALA A 218 5.34 11.75 34.97
N ILE A 219 6.52 11.13 34.79
CA ILE A 219 7.60 11.68 33.96
C ILE A 219 7.24 11.59 32.47
N ILE A 220 6.62 10.49 32.05
CA ILE A 220 6.16 10.30 30.67
C ILE A 220 5.11 11.35 30.31
N ASP A 221 4.13 11.58 31.18
CA ASP A 221 3.10 12.60 30.95
C ASP A 221 3.75 13.98 30.79
N LYS A 222 4.75 14.30 31.64
CA LYS A 222 5.52 15.55 31.53
C LYS A 222 6.35 15.67 30.25
N PHE A 223 6.84 14.56 29.71
CA PHE A 223 7.50 14.51 28.40
C PHE A 223 6.48 14.68 27.27
N ALA A 224 5.33 14.02 27.38
CA ALA A 224 4.25 14.10 26.41
C ALA A 224 3.67 15.52 26.29
N GLU A 225 3.50 16.23 27.42
CA GLU A 225 3.13 17.65 27.45
C GLU A 225 4.10 18.56 26.70
N ARG A 226 5.38 18.17 26.61
CA ARG A 226 6.42 18.87 25.86
C ARG A 226 6.53 18.41 24.40
N GLY A 227 5.72 17.43 23.99
CA GLY A 227 5.77 16.82 22.67
C GLY A 227 6.98 15.90 22.48
N LEU A 228 7.45 15.26 23.56
CA LEU A 228 8.60 14.35 23.55
C LEU A 228 8.11 12.90 23.69
N ARG A 229 8.59 12.01 22.82
CA ARG A 229 8.38 10.56 22.93
C ARG A 229 9.29 10.00 24.01
N SER A 230 8.82 9.06 24.80
CA SER A 230 9.62 8.42 25.85
C SER A 230 10.13 7.04 25.41
N LEU A 231 11.43 6.80 25.56
CA LEU A 231 12.05 5.47 25.41
C LEU A 231 12.49 4.95 26.79
N GLY A 232 11.99 3.78 27.19
CA GLY A 232 12.42 3.10 28.41
C GLY A 232 13.69 2.28 28.18
N VAL A 233 14.63 2.33 29.12
CA VAL A 233 15.86 1.55 29.08
C VAL A 233 15.97 0.71 30.35
N ALA A 234 16.23 -0.57 30.19
CA ALA A 234 16.51 -1.50 31.27
C ALA A 234 17.81 -2.26 30.99
N ILE A 235 18.47 -2.71 32.06
CA ILE A 235 19.69 -3.51 32.00
C ILE A 235 19.47 -4.81 32.78
N GLN A 236 20.11 -5.87 32.31
CA GLN A 236 20.13 -7.18 32.95
C GLN A 236 21.57 -7.65 33.06
N GLU A 237 21.97 -8.16 34.22
CA GLU A 237 23.25 -8.85 34.38
C GLU A 237 23.07 -10.34 34.07
N VAL A 238 24.02 -10.93 33.36
CA VAL A 238 24.03 -12.37 33.00
C VAL A 238 25.18 -13.06 33.75
N PRO A 239 24.91 -13.71 34.90
CA PRO A 239 25.95 -14.25 35.78
C PRO A 239 26.81 -15.33 35.11
N GLU A 240 26.19 -16.17 34.28
CA GLU A 240 26.83 -17.34 33.68
C GLU A 240 27.70 -17.01 32.45
N LYS A 241 27.75 -15.74 32.00
CA LYS A 241 28.53 -15.26 30.84
C LYS A 241 28.35 -16.08 29.55
N SER A 242 27.26 -16.83 29.46
CA SER A 242 26.85 -17.62 28.30
C SER A 242 25.70 -16.92 27.59
N LYS A 243 25.63 -17.03 26.25
CA LYS A 243 24.61 -16.36 25.43
C LYS A 243 23.20 -16.92 25.63
N ASP A 244 23.10 -18.20 26.01
CA ASP A 244 21.82 -18.93 26.11
C ASP A 244 21.31 -19.07 27.55
N SER A 245 22.04 -18.50 28.52
CA SER A 245 21.67 -18.57 29.94
C SER A 245 20.61 -17.51 30.28
N PRO A 246 19.59 -17.85 31.09
CA PRO A 246 18.65 -16.85 31.60
C PRO A 246 19.40 -15.84 32.48
N GLY A 247 19.32 -14.55 32.11
CA GLY A 247 19.88 -13.47 32.92
C GLY A 247 19.12 -13.26 34.24
N GLY A 248 19.68 -12.42 35.13
CA GLY A 248 19.03 -12.01 36.37
C GLY A 248 17.77 -11.15 36.14
N PRO A 249 17.19 -10.53 37.18
CA PRO A 249 16.05 -9.62 36.99
C PRO A 249 16.44 -8.36 36.19
N TRP A 250 15.53 -7.86 35.34
CA TRP A 250 15.76 -6.60 34.62
C TRP A 250 15.63 -5.42 35.58
N LYS A 251 16.68 -4.60 35.61
CA LYS A 251 16.70 -3.33 36.35
C LYS A 251 16.35 -2.18 35.41
N PHE A 252 15.29 -1.45 35.73
CA PHE A 252 14.91 -0.25 34.99
C PHE A 252 15.95 0.87 35.23
N CYS A 253 16.63 1.31 34.18
CA CYS A 253 17.69 2.33 34.27
C CYS A 253 17.11 3.75 34.21
N GLY A 254 16.12 3.97 33.34
CA GLY A 254 15.54 5.30 33.15
C GLY A 254 14.77 5.48 31.85
N LEU A 255 14.33 6.71 31.64
CA LEU A 255 13.60 7.16 30.46
C LEU A 255 14.44 8.16 29.68
N LEU A 256 14.53 7.98 28.35
CA LEU A 256 15.13 8.95 27.45
C LEU A 256 14.02 9.66 26.66
N PRO A 257 13.94 11.01 26.72
CA PRO A 257 13.04 11.76 25.86
C PRO A 257 13.65 11.88 24.45
N LEU A 258 12.87 11.51 23.45
CA LEU A 258 13.17 11.66 22.03
C LEU A 258 12.26 12.75 21.46
N PHE A 259 12.85 13.65 20.68
CA PHE A 259 12.10 14.68 19.97
C PHE A 259 12.09 14.33 18.49
N ASP A 260 10.89 14.23 17.92
CA ASP A 260 10.70 14.09 16.48
C ASP A 260 10.27 15.46 15.92
N PRO A 261 11.21 16.25 15.38
CA PRO A 261 10.89 17.58 14.90
C PRO A 261 10.01 17.48 13.66
N PRO A 262 8.93 18.30 13.55
CA PRO A 262 8.20 18.38 12.30
C PRO A 262 9.12 18.87 11.18
N ARG A 263 8.86 18.41 9.96
CA ARG A 263 9.58 18.90 8.78
C ARG A 263 9.39 20.41 8.65
N HIS A 264 10.42 21.09 8.17
CA HIS A 264 10.45 22.54 8.05
C HIS A 264 9.35 23.09 7.14
N ASP A 265 8.89 22.30 6.17
CA ASP A 265 7.83 22.66 5.21
C ASP A 265 6.41 22.32 5.69
N SER A 266 6.25 21.49 6.74
CA SER A 266 4.95 20.98 7.16
C SER A 266 3.96 22.07 7.56
N ALA A 267 4.38 23.03 8.39
CA ALA A 267 3.49 24.09 8.89
C ALA A 267 2.97 24.98 7.74
N GLU A 268 3.85 25.37 6.82
CA GLU A 268 3.44 26.14 5.66
C GLU A 268 2.52 25.34 4.75
N THR A 269 2.83 24.05 4.55
CA THR A 269 2.04 23.14 3.73
C THR A 269 0.61 22.98 4.25
N ILE A 270 0.44 22.77 5.56
CA ILE A 270 -0.88 22.65 6.19
C ILE A 270 -1.68 23.94 5.97
N ARG A 271 -1.06 25.11 6.18
CA ARG A 271 -1.72 26.39 5.92
C ARG A 271 -2.12 26.56 4.45
N ARG A 272 -1.25 26.17 3.51
CA ARG A 272 -1.57 26.21 2.07
C ARG A 272 -2.69 25.23 1.71
N ALA A 273 -2.71 24.03 2.30
CA ALA A 273 -3.77 23.04 2.11
C ALA A 273 -5.14 23.61 2.53
N LEU A 274 -5.20 24.20 3.72
CA LEU A 274 -6.42 24.83 4.26
C LEU A 274 -6.91 25.97 3.37
N ASN A 275 -6.01 26.83 2.88
CA ASN A 275 -6.35 27.89 1.93
C ASN A 275 -6.91 27.36 0.59
N LEU A 276 -6.53 26.14 0.20
CA LEU A 276 -7.05 25.46 -1.00
C LEU A 276 -8.33 24.66 -0.74
N GLY A 277 -8.89 24.74 0.48
CA GLY A 277 -10.07 24.01 0.91
C GLY A 277 -9.82 22.52 1.17
N VAL A 278 -8.56 22.12 1.42
CA VAL A 278 -8.20 20.75 1.79
C VAL A 278 -8.00 20.69 3.30
N CYS A 279 -8.87 19.97 3.98
CA CYS A 279 -8.73 19.69 5.42
C CYS A 279 -7.62 18.67 5.64
N VAL A 280 -6.67 18.98 6.52
CA VAL A 280 -5.58 18.08 6.91
C VAL A 280 -5.86 17.55 8.30
N LYS A 281 -5.91 16.22 8.46
CA LYS A 281 -6.13 15.55 9.74
C LYS A 281 -4.88 14.75 10.13
N MET A 282 -4.40 14.89 11.36
CA MET A 282 -3.26 14.10 11.86
C MET A 282 -3.70 12.67 12.21
N ILE A 283 -2.91 11.68 11.81
CA ILE A 283 -3.10 10.29 12.24
C ILE A 283 -1.76 9.81 12.78
N THR A 284 -1.67 9.52 14.08
CA THR A 284 -0.43 9.07 14.71
C THR A 284 -0.65 7.93 15.72
N GLY A 285 0.35 7.06 15.85
CA GLY A 285 0.43 6.07 16.92
C GLY A 285 0.91 6.64 18.26
N ASP A 286 1.39 7.89 18.28
CA ASP A 286 1.80 8.56 19.52
C ASP A 286 0.60 8.88 20.42
N GLN A 287 0.88 9.12 21.71
CA GLN A 287 -0.14 9.52 22.66
C GLN A 287 -0.77 10.88 22.32
N LEU A 288 -2.01 11.09 22.78
CA LEU A 288 -2.79 12.29 22.48
C LEU A 288 -2.10 13.60 22.87
N ALA A 289 -1.40 13.63 24.01
CA ALA A 289 -0.68 14.82 24.46
C ALA A 289 0.42 15.23 23.48
N ILE A 290 1.19 14.26 22.96
CA ILE A 290 2.23 14.49 21.96
C ILE A 290 1.60 15.00 20.66
N ALA A 291 0.53 14.35 20.20
CA ALA A 291 -0.18 14.73 18.99
C ALA A 291 -0.71 16.17 19.07
N LYS A 292 -1.34 16.56 20.18
CA LYS A 292 -1.85 17.92 20.41
C LYS A 292 -0.73 18.95 20.43
N GLU A 293 0.39 18.67 21.09
CA GLU A 293 1.52 19.60 21.12
C GLU A 293 2.16 19.77 19.73
N THR A 294 2.32 18.68 18.98
CA THR A 294 2.81 18.72 17.58
C THR A 294 1.83 19.46 16.68
N GLY A 295 0.52 19.20 16.81
CA GLY A 295 -0.54 19.88 16.07
C GLY A 295 -0.59 21.38 16.36
N ARG A 296 -0.40 21.79 17.62
CA ARG A 296 -0.30 23.19 18.03
C ARG A 296 0.89 23.90 17.38
N ARG A 297 2.07 23.26 17.35
CA ARG A 297 3.26 23.82 16.69
C ARG A 297 3.11 23.93 15.17
N LEU A 298 2.41 22.99 14.56
CA LEU A 298 2.15 22.94 13.13
C LEU A 298 1.01 23.87 12.68
N GLY A 299 0.19 24.38 13.61
CA GLY A 299 -0.98 25.20 13.30
C GLY A 299 -2.17 24.41 12.74
N MET A 300 -2.25 23.11 13.05
CA MET A 300 -3.35 22.22 12.60
C MET A 300 -4.59 22.31 13.49
N GLY A 301 -4.43 22.81 14.72
CA GLY A 301 -5.45 22.77 15.76
C GLY A 301 -5.15 21.74 16.84
N THR A 302 -5.99 21.69 17.87
CA THR A 302 -5.84 20.79 19.03
C THR A 302 -7.10 19.97 19.29
N ASN A 303 -8.08 20.01 18.39
CA ASN A 303 -9.31 19.22 18.50
C ASN A 303 -9.05 17.76 18.08
N MET A 304 -8.17 17.09 18.83
CA MET A 304 -7.74 15.72 18.56
C MET A 304 -8.30 14.75 19.60
N TYR A 305 -8.56 13.52 19.17
CA TYR A 305 -9.17 12.47 19.98
C TYR A 305 -8.33 11.19 19.98
N PRO A 306 -8.37 10.37 21.06
CA PRO A 306 -7.72 9.07 21.06
C PRO A 306 -8.49 8.07 20.19
N SER A 307 -7.82 7.03 19.70
CA SER A 307 -8.45 5.97 18.92
C SER A 307 -9.50 5.16 19.69
N SER A 308 -9.40 5.11 21.03
CA SER A 308 -10.41 4.48 21.89
C SER A 308 -11.77 5.15 21.81
N SER A 309 -11.83 6.47 21.54
CA SER A 309 -13.09 7.18 21.27
C SER A 309 -13.72 6.82 19.93
N LEU A 310 -13.03 6.06 19.08
CA LEU A 310 -13.52 5.54 17.81
C LEU A 310 -14.02 4.09 17.95
N LEU A 311 -13.42 3.32 18.87
CA LEU A 311 -13.78 1.94 19.20
C LEU A 311 -14.96 1.91 20.19
N GLY A 312 -16.13 2.32 19.73
CA GLY A 312 -17.30 2.38 20.58
C GLY A 312 -18.59 2.60 19.80
N ARG A 313 -19.11 1.54 19.15
CA ARG A 313 -20.55 1.49 18.86
C ARG A 313 -21.39 1.20 20.11
N GLN A 314 -20.77 1.03 21.27
CA GLN A 314 -21.46 1.10 22.55
C GLN A 314 -21.66 2.57 22.88
N ARG A 315 -22.90 3.04 22.68
CA ARG A 315 -23.38 4.32 23.16
C ARG A 315 -23.11 4.40 24.66
N ASP A 316 -22.10 5.15 25.08
CA ASP A 316 -22.22 5.82 26.37
C ASP A 316 -23.29 6.89 26.19
N GLU A 317 -24.35 6.85 27.00
CA GLU A 317 -25.48 7.80 26.97
C GLU A 317 -25.04 9.27 27.16
N ASN A 318 -23.76 9.50 27.50
CA ASN A 318 -23.13 10.80 27.72
C ASN A 318 -22.34 11.36 26.52
N GLU A 319 -22.21 10.66 25.39
CA GLU A 319 -21.54 11.23 24.20
C GLU A 319 -22.50 12.10 23.38
N VAL A 320 -22.17 13.39 23.28
CA VAL A 320 -23.02 14.46 22.72
C VAL A 320 -23.12 14.39 21.18
N LEU A 321 -22.24 13.67 20.49
CA LEU A 321 -22.18 13.58 19.03
C LEU A 321 -21.98 12.15 18.54
N PRO A 322 -22.60 11.74 17.42
CA PRO A 322 -22.29 10.45 16.79
C PRO A 322 -20.82 10.42 16.32
N VAL A 323 -20.18 9.26 16.42
CA VAL A 323 -18.76 9.04 16.08
C VAL A 323 -18.41 9.59 14.69
N ASP A 324 -19.32 9.46 13.72
CA ASP A 324 -19.08 9.95 12.35
C ASP A 324 -18.95 11.48 12.28
N GLU A 325 -19.72 12.23 13.08
CA GLU A 325 -19.59 13.69 13.17
C GLU A 325 -18.35 14.11 13.95
N LEU A 326 -17.99 13.34 14.97
CA LEU A 326 -16.74 13.56 15.71
C LEU A 326 -15.55 13.41 14.77
N ILE A 327 -15.56 12.36 13.94
CA ILE A 327 -14.48 12.12 12.97
C ILE A 327 -14.38 13.26 11.94
N GLU A 328 -15.54 13.72 11.45
CA GLU A 328 -15.62 14.82 10.50
C GLU A 328 -15.08 16.14 11.09
N LYS A 329 -15.37 16.44 12.35
CA LYS A 329 -14.95 17.68 13.03
C LYS A 329 -13.57 17.62 13.70
N ALA A 330 -12.98 16.44 13.87
CA ALA A 330 -11.69 16.27 14.52
C ALA A 330 -10.52 16.77 13.65
N ASP A 331 -9.53 17.39 14.27
CA ASP A 331 -8.27 17.81 13.62
C ASP A 331 -7.26 16.64 13.53
N GLY A 332 -7.49 15.56 14.28
CA GLY A 332 -6.62 14.39 14.23
C GLY A 332 -6.93 13.33 15.30
N PHE A 333 -6.27 12.19 15.14
CA PHE A 333 -6.41 11.02 15.98
C PHE A 333 -5.04 10.52 16.46
N ALA A 334 -4.99 10.12 17.73
CA ALA A 334 -3.78 9.66 18.40
C ALA A 334 -3.94 8.23 18.93
N GLY A 335 -2.82 7.53 19.14
CA GLY A 335 -2.81 6.11 19.51
C GLY A 335 -3.48 5.22 18.46
N VAL A 336 -3.36 5.58 17.18
CA VAL A 336 -4.10 4.93 16.09
C VAL A 336 -3.38 3.66 15.65
N PHE A 337 -4.08 2.53 15.75
CA PHE A 337 -3.65 1.23 15.24
C PHE A 337 -4.00 1.09 13.75
N PRO A 338 -3.39 0.13 13.01
CA PRO A 338 -3.61 -0.04 11.58
C PRO A 338 -5.11 -0.15 11.19
N GLU A 339 -5.90 -0.88 11.98
CA GLU A 339 -7.34 -1.10 11.76
C GLU A 339 -8.13 0.21 11.89
N HIS A 340 -7.74 1.05 12.84
CA HIS A 340 -8.37 2.34 13.06
C HIS A 340 -8.11 3.30 11.91
N LYS A 341 -6.92 3.24 11.28
CA LYS A 341 -6.63 4.06 10.09
C LYS A 341 -7.60 3.73 8.95
N TYR A 342 -7.83 2.44 8.71
CA TYR A 342 -8.79 1.98 7.71
C TYR A 342 -10.21 2.47 8.01
N GLU A 343 -10.67 2.33 9.25
CA GLU A 343 -12.03 2.72 9.63
C GLU A 343 -12.24 4.24 9.56
N ILE A 344 -11.26 5.05 9.97
CA ILE A 344 -11.31 6.52 9.84
C ILE A 344 -11.50 6.92 8.37
N VAL A 345 -10.70 6.35 7.47
CA VAL A 345 -10.80 6.63 6.02
C VAL A 345 -12.18 6.23 5.50
N LYS A 346 -12.65 5.04 5.85
CA LYS A 346 -13.96 4.54 5.43
C LYS A 346 -15.11 5.43 5.88
N ILE A 347 -15.12 5.88 7.14
CA ILE A 347 -16.18 6.75 7.66
C ILE A 347 -16.16 8.12 6.96
N LEU A 348 -14.98 8.69 6.71
CA LEU A 348 -14.87 9.94 5.95
C LEU A 348 -15.38 9.79 4.51
N GLN A 349 -15.14 8.65 3.87
CA GLN A 349 -15.70 8.32 2.55
C GLN A 349 -17.23 8.16 2.58
N GLU A 350 -17.77 7.51 3.60
CA GLU A 350 -19.23 7.37 3.79
C GLU A 350 -19.91 8.73 3.98
N LYS A 351 -19.20 9.70 4.55
CA LYS A 351 -19.60 11.13 4.63
C LYS A 351 -19.43 11.91 3.33
N LYS A 352 -19.07 11.25 2.23
CA LYS A 352 -18.88 11.80 0.88
C LYS A 352 -17.68 12.74 0.74
N HIS A 353 -16.72 12.68 1.67
CA HIS A 353 -15.43 13.35 1.47
C HIS A 353 -14.55 12.53 0.53
N ILE A 354 -13.79 13.21 -0.32
CA ILE A 354 -12.70 12.56 -1.08
C ILE A 354 -11.48 12.54 -0.18
N VAL A 355 -11.02 11.34 0.17
CA VAL A 355 -9.99 11.15 1.19
C VAL A 355 -8.66 10.80 0.53
N GLY A 356 -7.68 11.69 0.69
CA GLY A 356 -6.29 11.39 0.43
C GLY A 356 -5.58 10.95 1.71
N MET A 357 -4.92 9.80 1.71
CA MET A 357 -4.18 9.30 2.88
C MET A 357 -2.70 9.21 2.56
N THR A 358 -1.85 9.71 3.46
CA THR A 358 -0.39 9.56 3.38
C THR A 358 0.08 8.44 4.30
N GLY A 359 1.03 7.63 3.86
CA GLY A 359 1.62 6.56 4.67
C GLY A 359 3.04 6.20 4.24
N ASP A 360 3.77 5.55 5.13
CA ASP A 360 5.16 5.14 4.94
C ASP A 360 5.39 3.66 5.28
N GLY A 361 4.67 3.13 6.26
CA GLY A 361 4.83 1.77 6.75
C GLY A 361 3.93 0.72 6.07
N VAL A 362 4.29 -0.55 6.27
CA VAL A 362 3.47 -1.72 5.87
C VAL A 362 2.06 -1.67 6.49
N ASN A 363 1.98 -1.12 7.71
CA ASN A 363 0.76 -0.95 8.47
C ASN A 363 -0.23 0.03 7.84
N ASP A 364 0.22 0.91 6.95
CA ASP A 364 -0.64 1.87 6.26
C ASP A 364 -1.24 1.28 5.00
N ALA A 365 -0.73 0.16 4.49
CA ALA A 365 -1.15 -0.42 3.21
C ALA A 365 -2.67 -0.65 3.09
N PRO A 366 -3.39 -1.20 4.09
CA PRO A 366 -4.83 -1.39 3.98
C PRO A 366 -5.59 -0.06 3.87
N ALA A 367 -5.15 0.95 4.62
CA ALA A 367 -5.81 2.25 4.68
C ALA A 367 -5.47 3.11 3.44
N LEU A 368 -4.23 3.02 2.93
CA LEU A 368 -3.81 3.60 1.65
C LEU A 368 -4.64 3.07 0.48
N LYS A 369 -4.84 1.74 0.42
CA LYS A 369 -5.65 1.10 -0.62
C LYS A 369 -7.14 1.41 -0.50
N LYS A 370 -7.61 1.71 0.71
CA LYS A 370 -9.01 2.07 0.96
C LYS A 370 -9.31 3.52 0.60
N ALA A 371 -8.34 4.42 0.77
CA ALA A 371 -8.46 5.83 0.43
C ALA A 371 -8.80 6.05 -1.05
N ASP A 372 -9.43 7.18 -1.38
CA ASP A 372 -9.67 7.53 -2.79
C ASP A 372 -8.36 7.81 -3.52
N ILE A 373 -7.36 8.29 -2.76
CA ILE A 373 -5.99 8.50 -3.22
C ILE A 373 -5.03 8.10 -2.09
N GLY A 374 -4.41 6.93 -2.22
CA GLY A 374 -3.28 6.52 -1.37
C GLY A 374 -1.99 7.20 -1.83
N ILE A 375 -1.27 7.85 -0.90
CA ILE A 375 -0.02 8.58 -1.16
C ILE A 375 1.11 7.98 -0.34
N ALA A 376 2.05 7.30 -1.00
CA ALA A 376 3.29 6.84 -0.38
C ALA A 376 4.35 7.94 -0.37
N VAL A 377 4.99 8.18 0.77
CA VAL A 377 6.14 9.10 0.87
C VAL A 377 7.39 8.53 0.18
N ALA A 378 8.38 9.37 -0.10
CA ALA A 378 9.60 8.95 -0.82
C ALA A 378 10.38 7.82 -0.15
N ASP A 379 10.42 7.82 1.17
CA ASP A 379 11.10 6.80 1.99
C ASP A 379 10.16 5.65 2.42
N ALA A 380 8.98 5.54 1.79
CA ALA A 380 8.00 4.52 2.14
C ALA A 380 8.48 3.10 1.80
N THR A 381 7.98 2.13 2.57
CA THR A 381 8.18 0.70 2.35
C THR A 381 7.65 0.25 0.98
N ASP A 382 8.20 -0.82 0.43
CA ASP A 382 7.73 -1.40 -0.85
C ASP A 382 6.24 -1.76 -0.79
N ALA A 383 5.77 -2.25 0.36
CA ALA A 383 4.35 -2.56 0.57
C ALA A 383 3.48 -1.30 0.49
N ALA A 384 3.86 -0.21 1.15
CA ALA A 384 3.13 1.05 1.10
C ALA A 384 3.12 1.65 -0.31
N ARG A 385 4.24 1.59 -1.04
CA ARG A 385 4.32 2.03 -2.45
C ARG A 385 3.44 1.22 -3.38
N SER A 386 3.39 -0.10 -3.18
CA SER A 386 2.54 -1.01 -3.96
C SER A 386 1.04 -0.80 -3.67
N ALA A 387 0.70 -0.43 -2.44
CA ALA A 387 -0.67 -0.17 -2.02
C ALA A 387 -1.19 1.24 -2.39
N SER A 388 -0.29 2.19 -2.67
CA SER A 388 -0.63 3.59 -2.97
C SER A 388 -0.88 3.85 -4.47
N ASP A 389 -1.76 4.80 -4.78
CA ASP A 389 -2.00 5.27 -6.14
C ASP A 389 -0.94 6.27 -6.63
N ILE A 390 -0.37 7.04 -5.69
CA ILE A 390 0.67 8.04 -5.96
C ILE A 390 1.86 7.78 -5.04
N VAL A 391 3.05 7.77 -5.63
CA VAL A 391 4.31 7.66 -4.88
C VAL A 391 5.09 8.97 -5.06
N LEU A 392 5.39 9.64 -3.95
CA LEU A 392 6.23 10.83 -3.96
C LEU A 392 7.68 10.43 -4.16
N THR A 393 8.40 11.08 -5.07
CA THR A 393 9.83 10.83 -5.29
C THR A 393 10.73 11.75 -4.48
N GLU A 394 10.15 12.80 -3.90
CA GLU A 394 10.82 13.80 -3.10
C GLU A 394 10.24 13.81 -1.67
N PRO A 395 11.08 14.03 -0.64
CA PRO A 395 10.59 14.12 0.72
C PRO A 395 9.84 15.45 0.94
N GLY A 396 8.89 15.44 1.87
CA GLY A 396 8.16 16.65 2.28
C GLY A 396 6.67 16.60 1.94
N LEU A 397 5.89 17.28 2.77
CA LEU A 397 4.43 17.34 2.60
C LEU A 397 4.04 18.36 1.50
N SER A 398 4.94 19.32 1.22
CA SER A 398 4.76 20.36 0.20
C SER A 398 4.55 19.81 -1.22
N VAL A 399 5.12 18.64 -1.52
CA VAL A 399 4.95 17.95 -2.81
C VAL A 399 3.49 17.58 -3.05
N ILE A 400 2.77 17.17 -2.00
CA ILE A 400 1.34 16.82 -2.09
C ILE A 400 0.52 18.02 -2.54
N ILE A 401 0.79 19.21 -1.99
CA ILE A 401 0.08 20.43 -2.36
C ILE A 401 0.39 20.83 -3.80
N SER A 402 1.64 20.68 -4.22
CA SER A 402 2.03 20.91 -5.61
C SER A 402 1.32 19.95 -6.56
N ALA A 403 1.17 18.68 -6.17
CA ALA A 403 0.42 17.68 -6.91
C ALA A 403 -1.08 18.02 -7.00
N VAL A 404 -1.70 18.45 -5.89
CA VAL A 404 -3.12 18.88 -5.86
C VAL A 404 -3.34 20.09 -6.76
N LEU A 405 -2.47 21.10 -6.71
CA LEU A 405 -2.57 22.29 -7.57
C LEU A 405 -2.43 21.93 -9.05
N THR A 406 -1.44 21.11 -9.38
CA THR A 406 -1.19 20.66 -10.76
C THR A 406 -2.35 19.83 -11.28
N SER A 407 -2.87 18.90 -10.46
CA SER A 407 -4.04 18.08 -10.79
C SER A 407 -5.28 18.95 -11.07
N ARG A 408 -5.56 19.95 -10.23
CA ARG A 408 -6.67 20.90 -10.46
C ARG A 408 -6.48 21.69 -11.77
N ALA A 409 -5.26 22.10 -12.09
CA ALA A 409 -4.98 22.80 -13.35
C ALA A 409 -5.20 21.91 -14.58
N ILE A 410 -4.79 20.64 -14.54
CA ILE A 410 -5.03 19.66 -15.61
C ILE A 410 -6.53 19.41 -15.75
N PHE A 411 -7.24 19.18 -14.64
CA PHE A 411 -8.68 18.94 -14.65
C PHE A 411 -9.46 20.11 -15.25
N GLN A 412 -9.07 21.34 -14.93
CA GLN A 412 -9.68 22.53 -15.54
C GLN A 412 -9.49 22.58 -17.05
N ARG A 413 -8.32 22.17 -17.57
CA ARG A 413 -8.07 22.08 -19.02
C ARG A 413 -8.92 21.01 -19.69
N MET A 414 -9.07 19.84 -19.07
CA MET A 414 -9.96 18.79 -19.57
C MET A 414 -11.40 19.28 -19.67
N LYS A 415 -11.91 19.93 -18.62
CA LYS A 415 -13.26 20.51 -18.62
C LYS A 415 -13.43 21.56 -19.73
N ASN A 416 -12.46 22.46 -19.87
CA ASN A 416 -12.49 23.49 -20.92
C ASN A 416 -12.52 22.86 -22.32
N TYR A 417 -11.70 21.82 -22.56
CA TYR A 417 -11.68 21.09 -23.82
C TYR A 417 -13.02 20.41 -24.11
N THR A 418 -13.61 19.73 -23.13
CA THR A 418 -14.94 19.10 -23.28
C THR A 418 -16.01 20.13 -23.64
N VAL A 419 -16.03 21.27 -22.96
CA VAL A 419 -16.98 22.37 -23.26
C VAL A 419 -16.76 22.90 -24.66
N GLN A 420 -15.51 23.14 -25.06
CA GLN A 420 -15.17 23.60 -26.41
C GLN A 420 -15.61 22.60 -27.48
N TYR A 421 -15.37 21.31 -27.25
CA TYR A 421 -15.75 20.24 -28.16
C TYR A 421 -17.28 20.20 -28.37
N TYR A 422 -18.06 20.21 -27.29
CA TYR A 422 -19.53 20.24 -27.42
C TYR A 422 -20.02 21.54 -28.04
N SER A 423 -19.38 22.68 -27.74
CA SER A 423 -19.76 23.95 -28.36
C SER A 423 -19.55 23.94 -29.87
N PHE A 424 -18.51 23.26 -30.37
CA PHE A 424 -18.29 23.10 -31.81
C PHE A 424 -19.30 22.14 -32.46
N LEU A 425 -19.74 21.11 -31.73
CA LEU A 425 -20.72 20.14 -32.23
C LEU A 425 -22.13 20.74 -32.39
N PHE A 426 -22.49 21.72 -31.56
CA PHE A 426 -23.81 22.37 -31.57
C PHE A 426 -23.84 23.75 -32.25
N ALA A 427 -22.69 24.26 -32.71
CA ALA A 427 -22.59 25.47 -33.51
C ALA A 427 -22.69 25.12 -35.00
#